data_AF-A0A4Z0W0V6-F1
#
_entry.id   AF-A0A4Z0W0V6-F1
#
_cell.length_a   1.000
_cell.length_b   1.000
_cell.length_c   1.000
_cell.angle_alpha   90.00
_cell.angle_beta   90.00
_cell.angle_gamma   90.00
#
_symmetry.space_group_name_H-M   'P 1'
#
loop_
_entity.id
_entity.type
_entity.pdbx_description
1 polymer ?
#
loop_
_entity_poly.entity_id
_entity_poly.type
_entity_poly.pdbx_seq_one_letter_code
_entity_poly.pdbx_strand_id
1 'polypeptide(L)'
;MKNKLILVEGLPGAGKTTISKTIKQIFHKQNIKSKLFLEGEIDQPADYESVAFLNEKEYEETIKKHPENSEIIKKITQKNKKGFLLNYKEEIDYFIREENKDVFEKIKEKDIYELPLELHQELILEKWDEFSKKIKNEDEVYVIECCFIQNPITYSFIREGESEQNVLKYIKKIEDKIISSNPLLIYVEQDDYEQSFKKVVEERPTEWKNFFIDYYTNQGYGKENNKKDLKGAIEVLKKRQKIEQKIINDLKIKHQVINNTNYSISKTEKMLERLILNSNKITKND
;
A
#
# COMPACT_ATOMS: atom_id res chain seq x y z
N MET A 1 -3.73 -18.62 16.68
CA MET A 1 -4.74 -18.21 15.67
C MET A 1 -4.31 -18.69 14.30
N LYS A 2 -5.27 -18.98 13.41
CA LYS A 2 -4.94 -19.51 12.07
C LYS A 2 -4.41 -18.42 11.15
N ASN A 3 -5.05 -17.25 11.11
CA ASN A 3 -4.63 -16.13 10.25
C ASN A 3 -3.74 -15.19 11.06
N LYS A 4 -2.47 -15.04 10.69
CA LYS A 4 -1.59 -14.03 11.30
C LYS A 4 -1.67 -12.68 10.58
N LEU A 5 -2.16 -12.65 9.35
CA LEU A 5 -2.22 -11.46 8.50
C LEU A 5 -3.64 -11.27 7.93
N ILE A 6 -4.15 -10.05 8.04
CA ILE A 6 -5.37 -9.58 7.40
C ILE A 6 -4.98 -8.40 6.51
N LEU A 7 -5.32 -8.51 5.23
CA LEU A 7 -5.06 -7.50 4.21
C LEU A 7 -6.38 -6.82 3.87
N VAL A 8 -6.42 -5.49 3.90
CA VAL A 8 -7.61 -4.69 3.55
C VAL A 8 -7.31 -3.89 2.30
N GLU A 9 -7.95 -4.27 1.20
CA GLU A 9 -7.71 -3.74 -0.15
C GLU A 9 -8.99 -3.18 -0.77
N GLY A 10 -8.85 -2.41 -1.85
CA GLY A 10 -9.95 -1.74 -2.53
C GLY A 10 -9.56 -0.35 -3.06
N LEU A 11 -10.44 0.27 -3.81
CA LEU A 11 -10.15 1.57 -4.42
C LEU A 11 -10.10 2.73 -3.40
N PRO A 12 -9.44 3.86 -3.73
CA PRO A 12 -9.52 5.09 -2.95
C PRO A 12 -10.97 5.49 -2.70
N GLY A 13 -11.33 5.78 -1.44
CA GLY A 13 -12.72 6.10 -1.07
C GLY A 13 -13.64 4.92 -0.79
N ALA A 14 -13.20 3.67 -0.99
CA ALA A 14 -14.06 2.50 -0.77
C ALA A 14 -14.48 2.30 0.70
N GLY A 15 -13.73 2.86 1.67
CA GLY A 15 -13.99 2.73 3.11
C GLY A 15 -13.04 1.80 3.85
N LYS A 16 -11.88 1.47 3.26
CA LYS A 16 -10.85 0.59 3.80
C LYS A 16 -10.45 0.94 5.23
N THR A 17 -10.07 2.19 5.49
CA THR A 17 -9.72 2.68 6.83
C THR A 17 -10.79 2.42 7.88
N THR A 18 -12.07 2.52 7.49
CA THR A 18 -13.17 2.21 8.41
C THR A 18 -13.20 0.73 8.74
N ILE A 19 -13.10 -0.13 7.73
CA ILE A 19 -13.03 -1.60 7.89
C ILE A 19 -11.82 -2.02 8.73
N SER A 20 -10.62 -1.50 8.43
CA SER A 20 -9.38 -1.81 9.15
C SER A 20 -9.49 -1.45 10.64
N LYS A 21 -10.04 -0.27 10.95
CA LYS A 21 -10.31 0.19 12.33
C LYS A 21 -11.35 -0.68 13.04
N THR A 22 -12.42 -1.07 12.36
CA THR A 22 -13.45 -1.96 12.93
C THR A 22 -12.85 -3.33 13.27
N ILE A 23 -12.01 -3.91 12.41
CA ILE A 23 -11.30 -5.18 12.67
C ILE A 23 -10.44 -5.05 13.94
N LYS A 24 -9.66 -3.96 14.04
CA LYS A 24 -8.82 -3.68 15.22
C LYS A 24 -9.65 -3.58 16.50
N GLN A 25 -10.81 -2.92 16.45
CA GLN A 25 -11.74 -2.82 17.58
C GLN A 25 -12.32 -4.18 17.98
N ILE A 26 -12.69 -5.04 17.03
CA ILE A 26 -13.18 -6.40 17.31
C ILE A 26 -12.09 -7.20 18.02
N PHE A 27 -10.85 -7.18 17.52
CA PHE A 27 -9.75 -7.88 18.20
C PHE A 27 -9.50 -7.37 19.62
N HIS A 28 -9.57 -6.06 19.83
CA HIS A 28 -9.48 -5.49 21.18
C HIS A 28 -10.59 -6.02 22.10
N LYS A 29 -11.86 -6.03 21.64
CA LYS A 29 -13.00 -6.56 22.42
C LYS A 29 -12.86 -8.05 22.76
N GLN A 30 -12.16 -8.81 21.91
CA GLN A 30 -11.93 -10.24 22.08
C GLN A 30 -10.60 -10.58 22.78
N ASN A 31 -9.88 -9.58 23.31
CA ASN A 31 -8.55 -9.73 23.93
C ASN A 31 -7.51 -10.39 23.00
N ILE A 32 -7.61 -10.13 21.70
CA ILE A 32 -6.68 -10.62 20.67
C ILE A 32 -5.62 -9.56 20.42
N LYS A 33 -4.35 -9.90 20.68
CA LYS A 33 -3.22 -9.04 20.36
C LYS A 33 -3.14 -8.82 18.85
N SER A 34 -3.05 -7.57 18.45
CA SER A 34 -3.10 -7.19 17.04
C SER A 34 -2.36 -5.88 16.80
N LYS A 35 -1.89 -5.68 15.58
CA LYS A 35 -1.34 -4.40 15.08
C LYS A 35 -2.15 -3.97 13.87
N LEU A 36 -2.38 -2.67 13.74
CA LEU A 36 -3.05 -2.07 12.60
C LEU A 36 -2.07 -1.11 11.95
N PHE A 37 -1.88 -1.23 10.64
CA PHE A 37 -1.08 -0.30 9.85
C PHE A 37 -1.91 0.28 8.72
N LEU A 38 -2.10 1.60 8.75
CA LEU A 38 -2.88 2.33 7.75
C LEU A 38 -2.01 2.79 6.57
N GLU A 39 -2.66 3.14 5.47
CA GLU A 39 -1.99 3.76 4.31
C GLU A 39 -1.28 5.06 4.74
N GLY A 40 0.00 5.18 4.38
CA GLY A 40 0.81 6.36 4.67
C GLY A 40 1.49 6.37 6.05
N GLU A 41 1.41 5.31 6.85
CA GLU A 41 2.16 5.20 8.10
C GLU A 41 3.65 4.93 7.84
N ILE A 42 4.52 5.65 8.58
CA ILE A 42 5.99 5.61 8.41
C ILE A 42 6.56 4.20 8.72
N ASP A 43 5.96 3.51 9.68
CA ASP A 43 6.42 2.22 10.19
C ASP A 43 5.72 1.01 9.55
N GLN A 44 5.09 1.22 8.38
CA GLN A 44 4.43 0.17 7.61
C GLN A 44 5.40 -1.01 7.35
N PRO A 45 5.16 -2.20 7.92
CA PRO A 45 6.14 -3.29 7.85
C PRO A 45 6.31 -3.93 6.47
N ALA A 46 5.36 -3.73 5.56
CA ALA A 46 5.28 -4.43 4.27
C ALA A 46 5.42 -3.51 3.05
N ASP A 47 5.73 -2.24 3.26
CA ASP A 47 5.87 -1.24 2.20
C ASP A 47 6.87 -0.15 2.62
N TYR A 48 7.08 0.82 1.74
CA TYR A 48 7.87 2.01 1.99
C TYR A 48 7.02 3.26 1.82
N GLU A 49 7.14 4.18 2.77
CA GLU A 49 6.40 5.45 2.74
C GLU A 49 7.43 6.57 2.84
N SER A 50 7.68 7.28 1.73
CA SER A 50 8.69 8.35 1.66
C SER A 50 10.09 7.86 2.05
N VAL A 51 10.56 6.83 1.35
CA VAL A 51 11.85 6.19 1.58
C VAL A 51 12.63 6.15 0.27
N ALA A 52 13.82 6.73 0.29
CA ALA A 52 14.74 6.69 -0.84
C ALA A 52 15.70 5.50 -0.76
N PHE A 53 16.04 4.93 -1.91
CA PHE A 53 17.10 3.92 -2.03
C PHE A 53 18.29 4.48 -2.78
N LEU A 54 19.46 4.41 -2.14
CA LEU A 54 20.74 4.78 -2.74
C LEU A 54 21.68 3.58 -2.70
N ASN A 55 22.37 3.31 -3.80
CA ASN A 55 23.51 2.38 -3.74
C ASN A 55 24.69 3.00 -2.96
N GLU A 56 25.70 2.20 -2.66
CA GLU A 56 26.82 2.63 -1.82
C GLU A 56 27.54 3.87 -2.34
N LYS A 57 27.80 3.94 -3.65
CA LYS A 57 28.43 5.09 -4.28
C LYS A 57 27.54 6.34 -4.21
N GLU A 58 26.25 6.21 -4.52
CA GLU A 58 25.29 7.32 -4.46
C GLU A 58 25.17 7.89 -3.05
N TYR A 59 25.16 7.01 -2.04
CA TYR A 59 25.10 7.40 -0.64
C TYR A 59 26.35 8.18 -0.22
N GLU A 60 27.54 7.64 -0.49
CA GLU A 60 28.82 8.30 -0.19
C GLU A 60 28.94 9.66 -0.89
N GLU A 61 28.55 9.75 -2.16
CA GLU A 61 28.53 11.00 -2.90
C GLU A 61 27.56 12.02 -2.30
N THR A 62 26.38 11.58 -1.86
CA THR A 62 25.39 12.45 -1.20
C THR A 62 25.96 13.04 0.08
N ILE A 63 26.55 12.20 0.94
CA ILE A 63 27.18 12.64 2.20
C ILE A 63 28.35 13.60 1.93
N LYS A 64 29.16 13.32 0.91
CA LYS A 64 30.32 14.16 0.55
C LYS A 64 29.91 15.52 0.00
N LYS A 65 28.84 15.58 -0.80
CA LYS A 65 28.34 16.82 -1.41
C LYS A 65 27.58 17.69 -0.41
N HIS A 66 26.99 17.08 0.61
CA HIS A 66 26.15 17.74 1.61
C HIS A 66 26.63 17.46 3.05
N PRO A 67 27.85 17.87 3.41
CA PRO A 67 28.42 17.58 4.73
C PRO A 67 27.58 18.13 5.89
N GLU A 68 26.92 19.27 5.70
CA GLU A 68 26.00 19.90 6.66
C GLU A 68 24.74 19.07 6.96
N ASN A 69 24.32 18.22 6.02
CA ASN A 69 23.17 17.32 6.18
C ASN A 69 23.60 15.89 6.60
N SER A 70 24.91 15.61 6.67
CA SER A 70 25.40 14.24 6.84
C SER A 70 24.89 13.54 8.09
N GLU A 71 24.81 14.24 9.23
CA GLU A 71 24.33 13.65 10.48
C GLU A 71 22.84 13.32 10.43
N ILE A 72 22.00 14.19 9.83
CA ILE A 72 20.57 13.90 9.70
C ILE A 72 20.35 12.74 8.73
N ILE A 73 21.11 12.71 7.62
CA ILE A 73 21.00 11.64 6.62
C ILE A 73 21.37 10.31 7.25
N LYS A 74 22.49 10.24 7.98
CA LYS A 74 22.90 9.01 8.71
C LYS A 74 21.82 8.57 9.71
N LYS A 75 21.18 9.49 10.43
CA LYS A 75 20.13 9.19 11.41
C LYS A 75 18.95 8.46 10.77
N ILE A 76 18.49 8.91 9.60
CA ILE A 76 17.34 8.33 8.88
C ILE A 76 17.72 7.16 7.96
N THR A 77 19.00 6.78 7.91
CA THR A 77 19.51 5.75 7.00
C THR A 77 19.57 4.40 7.67
N GLN A 78 19.04 3.37 6.99
CA GLN A 78 19.24 1.98 7.34
C GLN A 78 19.99 1.25 6.22
N LYS A 79 20.97 0.43 6.58
CA LYS A 79 21.68 -0.41 5.61
C LYS A 79 20.79 -1.59 5.21
N ASN A 80 20.55 -1.73 3.92
CA ASN A 80 19.93 -2.89 3.27
C ASN A 80 21.04 -3.74 2.63
N LYS A 81 20.73 -4.98 2.20
CA LYS A 81 21.68 -5.86 1.50
C LYS A 81 22.31 -5.21 0.25
N LYS A 82 21.60 -4.31 -0.42
CA LYS A 82 22.01 -3.70 -1.70
C LYS A 82 22.52 -2.26 -1.61
N GLY A 83 22.32 -1.61 -0.47
CA GLY A 83 22.59 -0.18 -0.35
C GLY A 83 21.98 0.39 0.92
N PHE A 84 21.44 1.60 0.80
CA PHE A 84 20.98 2.43 1.90
C PHE A 84 19.54 2.87 1.66
N LEU A 85 18.69 2.66 2.66
CA LEU A 85 17.30 3.10 2.71
C LEU A 85 17.20 4.33 3.60
N LEU A 86 16.75 5.46 3.05
CA LEU A 86 16.67 6.75 3.73
C LEU A 86 15.20 7.11 3.97
N ASN A 87 14.73 6.98 5.20
CA ASN A 87 13.34 7.30 5.56
C ASN A 87 13.18 8.80 5.86
N TYR A 88 13.15 9.61 4.80
CA TYR A 88 13.19 11.06 4.94
C TYR A 88 11.92 11.65 5.57
N LYS A 89 10.83 10.88 5.68
CA LYS A 89 9.62 11.28 6.41
C LYS A 89 9.85 11.45 7.91
N GLU A 90 10.83 10.75 8.49
CA GLU A 90 11.20 10.89 9.91
C GLU A 90 11.70 12.30 10.24
N GLU A 91 12.25 13.02 9.26
CA GLU A 91 12.85 14.34 9.43
C GLU A 91 12.33 15.34 8.38
N ILE A 92 11.06 15.21 7.99
CA ILE A 92 10.49 15.99 6.88
C ILE A 92 10.59 17.50 7.12
N ASP A 93 10.36 17.97 8.36
CA ASP A 93 10.45 19.39 8.73
C ASP A 93 11.88 19.95 8.60
N TYR A 94 12.89 19.09 8.65
CA TYR A 94 14.26 19.48 8.34
C TYR A 94 14.45 19.64 6.84
N PHE A 95 14.02 18.66 6.05
CA PHE A 95 14.26 18.63 4.61
C PHE A 95 13.45 19.64 3.79
N ILE A 96 12.27 20.04 4.25
CA ILE A 96 11.43 21.03 3.54
C ILE A 96 11.95 22.47 3.66
N ARG A 97 12.97 22.73 4.50
CA ARG A 97 13.55 24.07 4.64
C ARG A 97 14.32 24.45 3.38
N GLU A 98 14.28 25.72 3.01
CA GLU A 98 14.85 26.20 1.74
C GLU A 98 16.36 25.90 1.65
N GLU A 99 17.09 25.97 2.77
CA GLU A 99 18.52 25.63 2.81
C GLU A 99 18.84 24.15 2.50
N ASN A 100 17.86 23.25 2.67
CA ASN A 100 18.03 21.80 2.47
C ASN A 100 17.36 21.31 1.17
N LYS A 101 16.81 22.23 0.37
CA LYS A 101 16.01 21.90 -0.80
C LYS A 101 16.77 21.09 -1.84
N ASP A 102 18.02 21.45 -2.14
CA ASP A 102 18.84 20.76 -3.15
C ASP A 102 19.10 19.29 -2.77
N VAL A 103 19.46 19.01 -1.51
CA VAL A 103 19.64 17.62 -1.06
C VAL A 103 18.30 16.88 -0.99
N PHE A 104 17.22 17.56 -0.60
CA PHE A 104 15.92 16.94 -0.50
C PHE A 104 15.35 16.55 -1.87
N GLU A 105 15.51 17.39 -2.89
CA GLU A 105 15.12 17.06 -4.26
C GLU A 105 15.84 15.82 -4.77
N LYS A 106 17.16 15.72 -4.57
CA LYS A 106 17.95 14.52 -4.92
C LYS A 106 17.52 13.26 -4.17
N ILE A 107 17.16 13.38 -2.89
CA ILE A 107 16.64 12.26 -2.12
C ILE A 107 15.28 11.81 -2.68
N LYS A 108 14.37 12.74 -2.99
CA LYS A 108 13.06 12.42 -3.56
C LYS A 108 13.15 11.76 -4.94
N GLU A 109 14.11 12.15 -5.79
CA GLU A 109 14.38 11.47 -7.07
C GLU A 109 14.76 9.99 -6.89
N LYS A 110 15.21 9.62 -5.68
CA LYS A 110 15.58 8.26 -5.31
C LYS A 110 14.52 7.58 -4.45
N ASP A 111 13.36 8.20 -4.23
CA ASP A 111 12.22 7.55 -3.57
C ASP A 111 11.89 6.24 -4.28
N ILE A 112 11.58 5.18 -3.53
CA ILE A 112 11.33 3.84 -4.07
C ILE A 112 10.18 3.83 -5.08
N TYR A 113 9.21 4.74 -4.95
CA TYR A 113 8.14 4.92 -5.92
C TYR A 113 8.53 5.82 -7.10
N GLU A 114 9.75 6.33 -7.18
CA GLU A 114 10.31 7.09 -8.31
C GLU A 114 11.39 6.33 -9.09
N LEU A 115 11.81 5.16 -8.60
CA LEU A 115 12.84 4.31 -9.24
C LEU A 115 12.32 3.63 -10.52
N PRO A 116 13.19 2.96 -11.29
CA PRO A 116 12.75 2.04 -12.34
C PRO A 116 11.95 0.85 -11.76
N LEU A 117 10.91 0.41 -12.48
CA LEU A 117 9.97 -0.63 -12.04
C LEU A 117 10.65 -1.91 -11.51
N GLU A 118 11.71 -2.38 -12.18
CA GLU A 118 12.43 -3.59 -11.78
C GLU A 118 13.06 -3.45 -10.38
N LEU A 119 13.72 -2.32 -10.12
CA LEU A 119 14.36 -2.05 -8.83
C LEU A 119 13.32 -1.82 -7.73
N HIS A 120 12.24 -1.09 -8.02
CA HIS A 120 11.10 -0.95 -7.12
C HIS A 120 10.54 -2.32 -6.70
N GLN A 121 10.21 -3.18 -7.68
CA GLN A 121 9.66 -4.51 -7.39
C GLN A 121 10.60 -5.33 -6.52
N GLU A 122 11.90 -5.25 -6.78
CA GLU A 122 12.89 -5.98 -6.00
C GLU A 122 12.90 -5.55 -4.53
N LEU A 123 12.94 -4.24 -4.27
CA LEU A 123 12.97 -3.68 -2.92
C LEU A 123 11.67 -3.98 -2.16
N ILE A 124 10.51 -3.89 -2.82
CA ILE A 124 9.22 -4.24 -2.23
C ILE A 124 9.13 -5.74 -1.92
N LEU A 125 9.58 -6.61 -2.84
CA LEU A 125 9.60 -8.05 -2.60
C LEU A 125 10.53 -8.45 -1.44
N GLU A 126 11.66 -7.77 -1.29
CA GLU A 126 12.55 -7.94 -0.13
C GLU A 126 11.85 -7.51 1.17
N LYS A 127 11.17 -6.36 1.18
CA LYS A 127 10.41 -5.88 2.34
C LYS A 127 9.32 -6.87 2.77
N TRP A 128 8.56 -7.40 1.82
CA TRP A 128 7.56 -8.44 2.08
C TRP A 128 8.18 -9.75 2.58
N ASP A 129 9.35 -10.14 2.07
CA ASP A 129 10.08 -11.33 2.52
C ASP A 129 10.54 -11.17 3.99
N GLU A 130 11.09 -10.01 4.35
CA GLU A 130 11.47 -9.67 5.72
C GLU A 130 10.27 -9.64 6.67
N PHE A 131 9.18 -9.00 6.25
CA PHE A 131 7.93 -8.99 7.01
C PHE A 131 7.38 -10.40 7.24
N SER A 132 7.40 -11.25 6.20
CA SER A 132 6.93 -12.65 6.30
C SER A 132 7.73 -13.48 7.32
N LYS A 133 9.02 -13.16 7.51
CA LYS A 133 9.87 -13.80 8.52
C LYS A 133 9.55 -13.28 9.92
N LYS A 134 9.34 -11.97 10.05
CA LYS A 134 8.98 -11.32 11.32
C LYS A 134 7.67 -11.88 11.89
N ILE A 135 6.60 -11.87 11.10
CA ILE A 135 5.25 -12.26 11.56
C ILE A 135 5.15 -13.72 12.01
N LYS A 136 6.03 -14.62 11.51
CA LYS A 136 6.07 -16.02 11.96
C LYS A 136 6.38 -16.17 13.44
N ASN A 137 7.23 -15.29 13.97
CA ASN A 137 7.73 -15.36 15.35
C ASN A 137 6.93 -14.49 16.33
N GLU A 138 5.93 -13.75 15.86
CA GLU A 138 5.09 -12.90 16.71
C GLU A 138 3.74 -13.56 17.02
N ASP A 139 3.21 -13.27 18.20
CA ASP A 139 1.91 -13.75 18.69
C ASP A 139 0.76 -12.76 18.41
N GLU A 140 0.95 -11.85 17.46
CA GLU A 140 0.01 -10.78 17.13
C GLU A 140 -0.56 -10.96 15.72
N VAL A 141 -1.82 -10.55 15.55
CA VAL A 141 -2.46 -10.48 14.23
C VAL A 141 -2.19 -9.12 13.60
N TYR A 142 -1.66 -9.12 12.38
CA TYR A 142 -1.42 -7.91 11.61
C TYR A 142 -2.62 -7.59 10.74
N VAL A 143 -3.10 -6.34 10.79
CA VAL A 143 -4.11 -5.79 9.89
C VAL A 143 -3.41 -4.70 9.09
N ILE A 144 -3.31 -4.88 7.77
CA ILE A 144 -2.57 -3.96 6.90
C ILE A 144 -3.48 -3.48 5.78
N GLU A 145 -3.46 -2.17 5.54
CA GLU A 145 -4.25 -1.49 4.52
C GLU A 145 -3.38 -1.06 3.32
N CYS A 146 -3.91 -1.27 2.11
CA CYS A 146 -3.44 -0.72 0.82
C CYS A 146 -2.11 -1.19 0.20
N CYS A 147 -1.29 -2.01 0.85
CA CYS A 147 0.05 -2.30 0.31
C CYS A 147 0.18 -3.60 -0.52
N PHE A 148 -0.82 -4.50 -0.51
CA PHE A 148 -0.73 -5.80 -1.19
C PHE A 148 -1.23 -5.78 -2.63
N ILE A 149 -2.31 -5.05 -2.92
CA ILE A 149 -2.88 -4.92 -4.27
C ILE A 149 -2.85 -3.46 -4.73
N GLN A 150 -3.38 -2.54 -3.93
CA GLN A 150 -3.54 -1.14 -4.32
C GLN A 150 -2.21 -0.52 -4.76
N ASN A 151 -1.17 -0.57 -3.93
CA ASN A 151 0.11 0.06 -4.24
C ASN A 151 0.83 -0.60 -5.44
N PRO A 152 0.97 -1.94 -5.50
CA PRO A 152 1.53 -2.61 -6.67
C PRO A 152 0.86 -2.25 -8.00
N ILE A 153 -0.48 -2.22 -8.06
CA ILE A 153 -1.20 -1.84 -9.29
C ILE A 153 -1.05 -0.35 -9.60
N THR A 154 -1.15 0.51 -8.58
CA THR A 154 -1.03 1.96 -8.78
C THR A 154 0.32 2.29 -9.41
N TYR A 155 1.39 1.70 -8.88
CA TYR A 155 2.71 1.96 -9.42
C TYR A 155 2.94 1.26 -10.79
N SER A 156 2.75 -0.06 -10.87
CA SER A 156 3.08 -0.79 -12.11
C SER A 156 2.11 -0.54 -13.28
N PHE A 157 0.80 -0.54 -13.04
CA PHE A 157 -0.19 -0.37 -14.11
C PHE A 157 -0.46 1.10 -14.41
N ILE A 158 -0.78 1.89 -13.38
CA ILE A 158 -1.26 3.27 -13.59
C ILE A 158 -0.11 4.18 -13.99
N ARG A 159 1.00 4.14 -13.25
CA ARG A 159 2.17 5.00 -13.49
C ARG A 159 3.05 4.46 -14.61
N GLU A 160 3.46 3.19 -14.55
CA GLU A 160 4.42 2.63 -15.51
C GLU A 160 3.77 2.07 -16.80
N GLY A 161 2.44 1.95 -16.86
CA GLY A 161 1.75 1.44 -18.06
C GLY A 161 1.94 -0.07 -18.31
N GLU A 162 2.36 -0.82 -17.29
CA GLU A 162 2.70 -2.23 -17.42
C GLU A 162 1.48 -3.12 -17.76
N SER A 163 1.71 -4.27 -18.40
CA SER A 163 0.62 -5.16 -18.80
C SER A 163 -0.10 -5.83 -17.62
N GLU A 164 -1.41 -6.07 -17.73
CA GLU A 164 -2.20 -6.78 -16.69
C GLU A 164 -1.57 -8.11 -16.26
N GLN A 165 -0.94 -8.83 -17.20
CA GLN A 165 -0.28 -10.10 -16.93
C GLN A 165 0.96 -9.93 -16.03
N ASN A 166 1.77 -8.90 -16.27
CA ASN A 166 2.97 -8.65 -15.48
C ASN A 166 2.62 -8.07 -14.11
N VAL A 167 1.56 -7.27 -14.02
CA VAL A 167 0.99 -6.80 -12.74
C VAL A 167 0.52 -8.00 -11.89
N LEU A 168 -0.21 -8.94 -12.48
CA LEU A 168 -0.62 -10.17 -11.80
C LEU A 168 0.59 -11.00 -11.34
N LYS A 169 1.61 -11.16 -12.19
CA LYS A 169 2.85 -11.86 -11.80
C LYS A 169 3.54 -11.17 -10.62
N TYR A 170 3.59 -9.84 -10.60
CA TYR A 170 4.17 -9.09 -9.49
C TYR A 170 3.43 -9.37 -8.17
N ILE A 171 2.10 -9.26 -8.16
CA ILE A 171 1.30 -9.53 -6.96
C ILE A 171 1.39 -10.99 -6.53
N LYS A 172 1.45 -11.95 -7.48
CA LYS A 172 1.68 -13.37 -7.16
C LYS A 172 3.05 -13.62 -6.51
N LYS A 173 4.10 -12.90 -6.90
CA LYS A 173 5.40 -12.96 -6.20
C LYS A 173 5.27 -12.48 -4.76
N ILE A 174 4.48 -11.44 -4.49
CA ILE A 174 4.19 -10.98 -3.12
C ILE A 174 3.39 -12.04 -2.35
N GLU A 175 2.33 -12.59 -2.96
CA GLU A 175 1.53 -13.68 -2.37
C GLU A 175 2.39 -14.86 -1.91
N ASP A 176 3.31 -15.32 -2.77
CA ASP A 176 4.17 -16.46 -2.47
C ASP A 176 5.05 -16.22 -1.21
N LYS A 177 5.39 -14.96 -0.89
CA LYS A 177 6.12 -14.62 0.35
C LYS A 177 5.26 -14.79 1.59
N ILE A 178 4.00 -14.39 1.52
CA ILE A 178 3.12 -14.29 2.70
C ILE A 178 2.15 -15.45 2.88
N ILE A 179 2.00 -16.34 1.89
CA ILE A 179 1.00 -17.42 1.94
C ILE A 179 1.16 -18.31 3.18
N SER A 180 2.39 -18.51 3.64
CA SER A 180 2.71 -19.28 4.85
C SER A 180 2.21 -18.64 6.15
N SER A 181 1.88 -17.34 6.15
CA SER A 181 1.26 -16.62 7.25
C SER A 181 -0.27 -16.80 7.30
N ASN A 182 -0.81 -17.62 6.38
CA ASN A 182 -2.23 -17.89 6.17
C ASN A 182 -3.07 -16.59 6.16
N PRO A 183 -2.81 -15.70 5.20
CA PRO A 183 -3.46 -14.40 5.15
C PRO A 183 -4.96 -14.52 4.81
N LEU A 184 -5.73 -13.53 5.26
CA LEU A 184 -7.09 -13.27 4.83
C LEU A 184 -7.13 -11.92 4.10
N LEU A 185 -7.55 -11.92 2.85
CA LEU A 185 -7.81 -10.71 2.09
C LEU A 185 -9.26 -10.27 2.27
N ILE A 186 -9.45 -9.01 2.64
CA ILE A 186 -10.76 -8.35 2.69
C ILE A 186 -10.74 -7.26 1.63
N TYR A 187 -11.52 -7.44 0.57
CA TYR A 187 -11.63 -6.47 -0.50
C TYR A 187 -12.90 -5.64 -0.30
N VAL A 188 -12.75 -4.31 -0.22
CA VAL A 188 -13.85 -3.37 0.03
C VAL A 188 -14.28 -2.74 -1.30
N GLU A 189 -15.55 -2.92 -1.64
CA GLU A 189 -16.16 -2.37 -2.85
C GLU A 189 -17.40 -1.53 -2.54
N GLN A 190 -17.87 -0.78 -3.54
CA GLN A 190 -19.14 -0.05 -3.52
C GLN A 190 -19.81 -0.20 -4.88
N ASP A 191 -21.15 -0.23 -4.88
CA ASP A 191 -21.97 -0.42 -6.09
C ASP A 191 -21.79 0.77 -7.06
N ASP A 192 -21.95 1.99 -6.53
CA ASP A 192 -21.70 3.23 -7.27
C ASP A 192 -20.37 3.85 -6.82
N TYR A 193 -19.28 3.23 -7.27
CA TYR A 193 -17.94 3.74 -6.97
C TYR A 193 -17.75 5.18 -7.48
N GLU A 194 -18.34 5.55 -8.61
CA GLU A 194 -18.20 6.89 -9.17
C GLU A 194 -18.78 7.95 -8.23
N GLN A 195 -19.99 7.72 -7.70
CA GLN A 195 -20.58 8.61 -6.71
C GLN A 195 -19.74 8.67 -5.44
N SER A 196 -19.24 7.53 -4.95
CA SER A 196 -18.40 7.48 -3.75
C SER A 196 -17.10 8.27 -3.91
N PHE A 197 -16.45 8.17 -5.07
CA PHE A 197 -15.20 8.85 -5.35
C PHE A 197 -15.40 10.35 -5.53
N LYS A 198 -16.52 10.78 -6.14
CA LYS A 198 -16.87 12.21 -6.23
C LYS A 198 -16.98 12.87 -4.86
N LYS A 199 -17.59 12.18 -3.87
CA LYS A 199 -17.63 12.68 -2.48
C LYS A 199 -16.22 12.87 -1.89
N VAL A 200 -15.33 11.88 -2.09
CA VAL A 200 -13.93 11.99 -1.64
C VAL A 200 -13.21 13.16 -2.29
N VAL A 201 -13.48 13.43 -3.57
CA VAL A 201 -12.92 14.58 -4.28
C VAL A 201 -13.44 15.91 -3.73
N GLU A 202 -14.71 15.97 -3.31
CA GLU A 202 -15.32 17.16 -2.69
C GLU A 202 -14.82 17.42 -1.26
N GLU A 203 -14.50 16.37 -0.51
CA GLU A 203 -14.03 16.44 0.89
C GLU A 203 -12.54 16.80 1.01
N ARG A 204 -11.75 16.67 -0.07
CA ARG A 204 -10.30 16.86 -0.06
C ARG A 204 -9.86 18.21 -0.64
N PRO A 205 -8.68 18.71 -0.25
CA PRO A 205 -8.13 19.94 -0.81
C PRO A 205 -7.99 19.87 -2.34
N THR A 206 -8.11 21.02 -3.00
CA THR A 206 -8.01 21.14 -4.47
C THR A 206 -6.68 20.61 -4.99
N GLU A 207 -5.60 20.82 -4.24
CA GLU A 207 -4.26 20.34 -4.54
C GLU A 207 -4.22 18.81 -4.63
N TRP A 208 -4.89 18.12 -3.70
CA TRP A 208 -4.98 16.66 -3.72
C TRP A 208 -5.74 16.18 -4.96
N LYS A 209 -6.86 16.84 -5.28
CA LYS A 209 -7.65 16.51 -6.48
C LYS A 209 -6.82 16.69 -7.76
N ASN A 210 -6.12 17.81 -7.87
CA ASN A 210 -5.30 18.11 -9.05
C ASN A 210 -4.16 17.10 -9.20
N PHE A 211 -3.44 16.82 -8.11
CA PHE A 211 -2.41 15.78 -8.09
C PHE A 211 -2.97 14.41 -8.49
N PHE A 212 -4.11 14.01 -7.92
CA PHE A 212 -4.72 12.72 -8.23
C PHE A 212 -5.10 12.60 -9.72
N ILE A 213 -5.75 13.63 -10.28
CA ILE A 213 -6.12 13.64 -11.70
C ILE A 213 -4.87 13.54 -12.56
N ASP A 214 -3.85 14.36 -12.27
CA ASP A 214 -2.58 14.36 -13.01
C ASP A 214 -1.92 12.97 -12.98
N TYR A 215 -1.75 12.40 -11.80
CA TYR A 215 -1.15 11.08 -11.58
C TYR A 215 -1.88 9.96 -12.34
N TYR A 216 -3.21 10.01 -12.43
CA TYR A 216 -4.00 8.98 -13.10
C TYR A 216 -4.19 9.20 -14.61
N THR A 217 -3.87 10.38 -15.14
CA THR A 217 -4.19 10.72 -16.54
C THR A 217 -2.97 11.08 -17.40
N ASN A 218 -1.89 11.58 -16.82
CA ASN A 218 -0.72 12.09 -17.55
C ASN A 218 0.49 11.15 -17.57
N GLN A 219 0.32 9.91 -17.13
CA GLN A 219 1.35 8.86 -17.16
C GLN A 219 0.73 7.48 -17.41
N GLY A 220 1.60 6.50 -17.67
CA GLY A 220 1.27 5.09 -17.93
C GLY A 220 -0.04 4.88 -18.69
N TYR A 221 -0.90 4.03 -18.12
CA TYR A 221 -2.16 3.64 -18.74
C TYR A 221 -3.07 4.84 -19.08
N GLY A 222 -3.15 5.83 -18.18
CA GLY A 222 -4.00 7.00 -18.38
C GLY A 222 -3.62 7.78 -19.63
N LYS A 223 -2.32 8.05 -19.78
CA LYS A 223 -1.76 8.79 -20.91
C LYS A 223 -1.91 8.01 -22.22
N GLU A 224 -1.55 6.73 -22.21
CA GLU A 224 -1.64 5.85 -23.39
C GLU A 224 -3.07 5.72 -23.93
N ASN A 225 -4.07 5.82 -23.04
CA ASN A 225 -5.49 5.71 -23.39
C ASN A 225 -6.19 7.08 -23.48
N ASN A 226 -5.41 8.16 -23.62
CA ASN A 226 -5.90 9.53 -23.80
C ASN A 226 -6.93 9.98 -22.74
N LYS A 227 -6.76 9.51 -21.51
CA LYS A 227 -7.60 9.90 -20.37
C LYS A 227 -7.22 11.31 -19.94
N LYS A 228 -8.22 12.09 -19.56
CA LYS A 228 -8.06 13.50 -19.14
C LYS A 228 -9.08 13.78 -18.06
N ASP A 229 -8.79 14.80 -17.25
CA ASP A 229 -9.70 15.34 -16.24
C ASP A 229 -10.25 14.29 -15.24
N LEU A 230 -11.20 14.72 -14.40
CA LEU A 230 -11.79 13.85 -13.37
C LEU A 230 -12.52 12.64 -13.98
N LYS A 231 -13.18 12.81 -15.13
CA LYS A 231 -13.88 11.72 -15.80
C LYS A 231 -12.89 10.67 -16.28
N GLY A 232 -11.78 11.08 -16.88
CA GLY A 232 -10.71 10.17 -17.28
C GLY A 232 -10.10 9.43 -16.08
N ALA A 233 -9.82 10.13 -14.98
CA ALA A 233 -9.33 9.49 -13.75
C ALA A 233 -10.32 8.42 -13.22
N ILE A 234 -11.63 8.69 -13.25
CA ILE A 234 -12.66 7.72 -12.87
C ILE A 234 -12.69 6.52 -13.83
N GLU A 235 -12.54 6.72 -15.13
CA GLU A 235 -12.46 5.62 -16.10
C GLU A 235 -11.22 4.73 -15.86
N VAL A 236 -10.09 5.33 -15.49
CA VAL A 236 -8.88 4.60 -15.09
C VAL A 236 -9.13 3.79 -13.81
N LEU A 237 -9.79 4.37 -12.80
CA LEU A 237 -10.15 3.65 -11.58
C LEU A 237 -11.12 2.48 -11.85
N LYS A 238 -12.10 2.65 -12.75
CA LYS A 238 -12.99 1.57 -13.19
C LYS A 238 -12.22 0.45 -13.90
N LYS A 239 -11.20 0.79 -14.70
CA LYS A 239 -10.30 -0.20 -15.31
C LYS A 239 -9.49 -0.92 -14.23
N ARG A 240 -8.90 -0.19 -13.29
CA ARG A 240 -8.16 -0.73 -12.14
C ARG A 240 -9.02 -1.71 -11.34
N GLN A 241 -10.28 -1.37 -11.04
CA GLN A 241 -11.21 -2.25 -10.34
C GLN A 241 -11.38 -3.62 -11.02
N LYS A 242 -11.54 -3.62 -12.35
CA LYS A 242 -11.68 -4.85 -13.12
C LYS A 242 -10.41 -5.70 -13.06
N ILE A 243 -9.24 -5.08 -13.00
CA ILE A 243 -7.95 -5.77 -12.87
C ILE A 243 -7.84 -6.35 -11.45
N GLU A 244 -8.16 -5.57 -10.41
CA GLU A 244 -8.18 -6.04 -9.02
C GLU A 244 -9.09 -7.25 -8.83
N GLN A 245 -10.31 -7.22 -9.38
CA GLN A 245 -11.24 -8.36 -9.33
C GLN A 245 -10.68 -9.62 -10.00
N LYS A 246 -10.03 -9.49 -11.17
CA LYS A 246 -9.37 -10.63 -11.82
C LYS A 246 -8.24 -11.20 -10.96
N ILE A 247 -7.40 -10.32 -10.40
CA ILE A 247 -6.29 -10.71 -9.53
C ILE A 247 -6.83 -11.49 -8.34
N ILE A 248 -7.85 -10.96 -7.64
CA ILE A 248 -8.43 -11.58 -6.44
C ILE A 248 -8.92 -13.02 -6.71
N ASN A 249 -9.56 -13.24 -7.85
CA ASN A 249 -10.03 -14.56 -8.27
C ASN A 249 -8.89 -15.54 -8.57
N ASP A 250 -7.72 -15.03 -8.94
CA ASP A 250 -6.53 -15.80 -9.33
C ASP A 250 -5.56 -16.07 -8.16
N LEU A 251 -5.82 -15.49 -6.97
CA LEU A 251 -5.02 -15.67 -5.76
C LEU A 251 -5.34 -17.01 -5.06
N LYS A 252 -4.32 -17.59 -4.44
CA LYS A 252 -4.41 -18.71 -3.49
C LYS A 252 -4.89 -18.24 -2.11
N ILE A 253 -4.69 -16.95 -1.78
CA ILE A 253 -5.12 -16.34 -0.52
C ILE A 253 -6.64 -16.39 -0.41
N LYS A 254 -7.13 -16.76 0.78
CA LYS A 254 -8.55 -16.67 1.10
C LYS A 254 -8.99 -15.22 1.06
N HIS A 255 -10.04 -14.93 0.31
CA HIS A 255 -10.57 -13.58 0.22
C HIS A 255 -12.05 -13.52 0.57
N GLN A 256 -12.48 -12.34 1.04
CA GLN A 256 -13.88 -11.98 1.20
C GLN A 256 -14.08 -10.59 0.61
N VAL A 257 -15.08 -10.46 -0.26
CA VAL A 257 -15.53 -9.16 -0.75
C VAL A 257 -16.59 -8.60 0.20
N ILE A 258 -16.45 -7.33 0.56
CA ILE A 258 -17.38 -6.57 1.38
C ILE A 258 -17.90 -5.39 0.58
N ASN A 259 -19.22 -5.34 0.41
CA ASN A 259 -19.89 -4.21 -0.17
C ASN A 259 -20.18 -3.16 0.91
N ASN A 260 -19.59 -1.98 0.77
CA ASN A 260 -19.65 -0.88 1.73
C ASN A 260 -20.67 0.22 1.37
N THR A 261 -21.52 0.00 0.36
CA THR A 261 -22.47 1.02 -0.15
C THR A 261 -23.46 1.50 0.92
N ASN A 262 -24.00 0.57 1.72
CA ASN A 262 -24.97 0.86 2.77
C ASN A 262 -24.35 0.64 4.15
N TYR A 263 -23.20 1.29 4.39
CA TYR A 263 -22.43 1.10 5.62
C TYR A 263 -23.30 1.27 6.87
N SER A 264 -23.20 0.29 7.76
CA SER A 264 -23.85 0.32 9.07
C SER A 264 -22.90 -0.31 10.07
N ILE A 265 -22.50 0.47 11.08
CA ILE A 265 -21.52 0.05 12.10
C ILE A 265 -21.90 -1.33 12.66
N SER A 266 -23.14 -1.51 13.10
CA SER A 266 -23.59 -2.75 13.76
C SER A 266 -23.64 -3.96 12.81
N LYS A 267 -24.04 -3.76 11.54
CA LYS A 267 -24.07 -4.85 10.55
C LYS A 267 -22.66 -5.23 10.12
N THR A 268 -21.83 -4.24 9.83
CA THR A 268 -20.43 -4.42 9.40
C THR A 268 -19.61 -5.09 10.50
N GLU A 269 -19.75 -4.63 11.76
CA GLU A 269 -19.05 -5.23 12.90
C GLU A 269 -19.44 -6.71 13.08
N LYS A 270 -20.73 -7.05 13.09
CA LYS A 270 -21.19 -8.44 13.22
C LYS A 270 -20.70 -9.34 12.08
N MET A 271 -20.69 -8.83 10.85
CA MET A 271 -20.20 -9.56 9.69
C MET A 271 -18.69 -9.80 9.79
N LEU A 272 -17.91 -8.76 10.08
CA LEU A 272 -16.46 -8.84 10.25
C LEU A 272 -16.10 -9.77 11.41
N GLU A 273 -16.79 -9.68 12.54
CA GLU A 273 -16.58 -10.55 13.69
C GLU A 273 -16.75 -12.02 13.31
N ARG A 274 -17.84 -12.36 12.61
CA ARG A 274 -18.04 -13.71 12.09
C ARG A 274 -16.91 -14.13 11.16
N LEU A 275 -16.48 -13.27 10.24
CA LEU A 275 -15.44 -13.58 9.27
C LEU A 275 -14.07 -13.83 9.92
N ILE A 276 -13.62 -12.91 10.78
CA ILE A 276 -12.26 -12.93 11.33
C ILE A 276 -12.12 -13.83 12.56
N LEU A 277 -13.22 -14.14 13.26
CA LEU A 277 -13.20 -15.06 14.40
C LEU A 277 -13.57 -16.50 13.99
N ASN A 278 -14.55 -16.71 13.09
CA ASN A 278 -14.92 -18.06 12.65
C ASN A 278 -13.96 -18.65 11.62
N SER A 279 -13.07 -17.85 11.02
CA SER A 279 -11.92 -18.38 10.28
C SER A 279 -10.98 -19.24 11.15
N ASN A 280 -11.14 -19.21 12.49
CA ASN A 280 -10.50 -20.14 13.43
C ASN A 280 -11.26 -21.48 13.63
N LYS A 281 -12.47 -21.66 13.08
CA LYS A 281 -13.30 -22.88 13.23
C LYS A 281 -13.58 -23.63 11.93
N ILE A 282 -13.16 -23.15 10.77
CA ILE A 282 -13.32 -23.89 9.51
C ILE A 282 -12.12 -24.84 9.34
N THR A 283 -12.20 -25.97 10.05
CA THR A 283 -11.70 -27.25 9.55
C THR A 283 -12.61 -27.75 8.43
N LYS A 284 -12.01 -28.48 7.49
CA LYS A 284 -12.60 -29.08 6.28
C LYS A 284 -13.99 -29.70 6.47
N ASN A 285 -14.67 -29.81 5.32
CA ASN A 285 -15.92 -30.49 4.95
C ASN A 285 -17.05 -29.46 4.78
N ASP A 286 -17.66 -29.30 3.59
CA ASP A 286 -17.95 -30.31 2.56
C ASP A 286 -17.32 -30.03 1.18
#